data_AF-A0A480DY06-F1
#
_entry.id   AF-A0A480DY06-F1
#
_cell.length_a   1.000
_cell.length_b   1.000
_cell.length_c   1.000
_cell.angle_alpha   90.00
_cell.angle_beta   90.00
_cell.angle_gamma   90.00
#
_symmetry.space_group_name_H-M   'P 1'
#
loop_
_entity.id
_entity.type
_entity.pdbx_description
1 polymer ?
#
loop_
_entity_poly.entity_id
_entity_poly.type
_entity_poly.pdbx_seq_one_letter_code
_entity_poly.pdbx_strand_id
1 'polypeptide(L)'
;MRLGMSKAQSALEPTRNERELHLPSRNPAMNSLSTSAFSPVAFSLGLLLVMATAFPTPGRLEEDAKGDATSDKMLFTSPDKTEELIKYILGKISAMRKEMCEKYEKCENSKEVLAENNLNLPKMAEKDGCFQSGFNQETCLMRITTGLVEFQIYLDYLQKEYESNKGNVEAVQISTKALIQTLRQKGKNPDKATTPNPTTNAGLLDKLQSQNEWMKNTKIILILRSLEDFLQFSLRAIRIM
;
A
#
# COMPACT_ATOMS: atom_id res chain seq x y z
N MET A 1 -68.71 -25.09 40.74
CA MET A 1 -67.77 -25.10 41.88
C MET A 1 -66.76 -23.96 41.69
N ARG A 2 -66.67 -23.06 42.69
CA ARG A 2 -65.60 -22.08 43.05
C ARG A 2 -64.98 -21.21 41.94
N LEU A 3 -65.21 -19.88 41.95
CA LEU A 3 -64.53 -18.82 42.74
C LEU A 3 -63.02 -18.73 42.38
N GLY A 4 -62.46 -17.58 42.00
CA GLY A 4 -62.98 -16.23 42.11
C GLY A 4 -62.13 -15.18 41.39
N MET A 5 -62.71 -13.97 41.38
CA MET A 5 -62.11 -12.71 40.95
C MET A 5 -60.98 -12.30 41.88
N SER A 6 -59.94 -11.63 41.35
CA SER A 6 -59.50 -10.36 41.96
C SER A 6 -58.72 -9.49 40.97
N LYS A 7 -58.99 -8.21 41.08
CA LYS A 7 -58.53 -7.07 40.28
C LYS A 7 -57.69 -6.22 41.23
N ALA A 8 -56.52 -5.75 40.79
CA ALA A 8 -55.89 -4.56 41.39
C ALA A 8 -54.92 -3.92 40.39
N GLN A 9 -55.22 -2.67 40.03
CA GLN A 9 -54.28 -1.70 39.49
C GLN A 9 -53.60 -0.98 40.66
N SER A 10 -52.32 -0.62 40.52
CA SER A 10 -51.75 0.58 41.14
C SER A 10 -50.53 1.06 40.35
N ALA A 11 -50.40 2.38 40.33
CA ALA A 11 -49.60 3.20 39.43
C ALA A 11 -48.39 3.84 40.15
N LEU A 12 -47.60 4.58 39.36
CA LEU A 12 -46.54 5.56 39.73
C LEU A 12 -45.22 4.93 40.23
N GLU A 13 -44.01 5.29 39.79
CA GLU A 13 -43.45 6.50 39.18
C GLU A 13 -42.13 6.18 38.42
N PRO A 14 -41.62 7.06 37.53
CA PRO A 14 -40.42 6.85 36.71
C PRO A 14 -39.17 7.52 37.29
N THR A 15 -38.00 6.87 37.20
CA THR A 15 -36.71 7.53 37.48
C THR A 15 -35.89 7.70 36.20
N ARG A 16 -36.00 8.93 35.70
CA ARG A 16 -35.18 9.64 34.72
C ARG A 16 -33.74 9.76 35.24
N ASN A 17 -32.76 9.32 34.45
CA ASN A 17 -31.37 9.74 34.59
C ASN A 17 -30.88 10.26 33.23
N GLU A 18 -31.36 11.44 32.86
CA GLU A 18 -30.67 12.29 31.88
C GLU A 18 -29.47 12.93 32.60
N ARG A 19 -28.25 12.51 32.27
CA ARG A 19 -27.07 13.34 32.53
C ARG A 19 -26.83 14.17 31.27
N GLU A 20 -27.32 15.40 31.31
CA GLU A 20 -26.83 16.47 30.46
C GLU A 20 -25.36 16.72 30.79
N LEU A 21 -24.49 16.40 29.83
CA LEU A 21 -23.12 16.91 29.80
C LEU A 21 -23.16 18.28 29.13
N HIS A 22 -23.23 19.32 29.96
CA HIS A 22 -23.00 20.70 29.54
C HIS A 22 -21.61 20.83 28.91
N LEU A 23 -21.59 21.00 27.59
CA LEU A 23 -20.46 21.50 26.82
C LEU A 23 -20.35 23.02 27.04
N PRO A 24 -19.21 23.55 27.52
CA PRO A 24 -18.94 24.97 27.39
C PRO A 24 -18.59 25.29 25.93
N SER A 25 -19.59 25.84 25.24
CA SER A 25 -19.45 26.61 24.00
C SER A 25 -18.41 27.71 24.19
N ARG A 26 -17.33 27.64 23.41
CA ARG A 26 -16.42 28.77 23.20
C ARG A 26 -16.02 28.83 21.73
N ASN A 27 -16.88 29.46 20.93
CA ASN A 27 -16.46 30.07 19.69
C ASN A 27 -15.56 31.27 20.00
N PRO A 28 -14.46 31.43 19.25
CA PRO A 28 -14.18 32.72 18.68
C PRO A 28 -14.14 32.65 17.15
N ALA A 29 -15.03 33.46 16.57
CA ALA A 29 -14.85 34.24 15.36
C ALA A 29 -13.88 33.72 14.28
N MET A 30 -14.47 33.37 13.14
CA MET A 30 -13.84 33.54 11.84
C MET A 30 -13.38 34.99 11.67
N ASN A 31 -12.08 35.21 11.47
CA ASN A 31 -11.60 36.38 10.76
C ASN A 31 -11.26 35.96 9.34
N SER A 32 -12.07 36.51 8.45
CA SER A 32 -12.00 36.42 7.00
C SER A 32 -11.18 37.59 6.46
N LEU A 33 -10.59 37.35 5.29
CA LEU A 33 -10.21 38.28 4.23
C LEU A 33 -8.88 39.07 4.30
N SER A 34 -8.19 38.93 3.16
CA SER A 34 -7.49 39.99 2.40
C SER A 34 -6.09 40.36 2.91
N THR A 35 -5.05 40.29 2.09
CA THR A 35 -4.95 40.85 0.74
C THR A 35 -3.81 40.15 -0.04
N SER A 36 -4.11 39.71 -1.26
CA SER A 36 -3.10 39.42 -2.28
C SER A 36 -2.54 40.75 -2.80
N ALA A 37 -1.30 41.06 -2.46
CA ALA A 37 -0.57 42.13 -3.12
C ALA A 37 0.09 41.54 -4.38
N PHE A 38 -0.62 41.63 -5.51
CA PHE A 38 -0.03 41.46 -6.83
C PHE A 38 0.96 42.61 -7.08
N SER A 39 2.26 42.31 -7.17
CA SER A 39 3.25 43.25 -7.70
C SER A 39 3.24 43.22 -9.23
N PRO A 40 3.23 44.39 -9.90
CA PRO A 40 3.28 44.46 -11.35
C PRO A 40 4.72 44.51 -11.88
N VAL A 41 4.92 43.83 -13.01
CA VAL A 41 5.76 44.24 -14.15
C VAL A 41 7.28 44.30 -13.96
N ALA A 42 7.97 43.37 -14.63
CA ALA A 42 9.11 43.73 -15.49
C ALA A 42 9.19 42.73 -16.65
N PHE A 43 8.79 43.20 -17.83
CA PHE A 43 8.97 42.54 -19.11
C PHE A 43 10.43 42.74 -19.53
N SER A 44 11.27 41.73 -19.38
CA SER A 44 12.61 41.73 -19.97
C SER A 44 12.62 40.82 -21.20
N LEU A 45 12.49 41.47 -22.37
CA LEU A 45 12.84 40.93 -23.67
C LEU A 45 14.35 40.58 -23.66
N GLY A 46 14.67 39.29 -23.63
CA GLY A 46 16.04 38.78 -23.73
C GLY A 46 16.23 38.07 -25.07
N LEU A 47 17.12 38.63 -25.89
CA LEU A 47 17.47 38.26 -27.26
C LEU A 47 17.65 36.74 -27.51
N LEU A 48 17.02 36.26 -28.58
CA LEU A 48 17.30 34.98 -29.23
C LEU A 48 18.73 35.00 -29.79
N LEU A 49 19.66 34.28 -29.15
CA LEU A 49 20.89 33.85 -29.79
C LEU A 49 20.66 32.46 -30.40
N VAL A 50 20.57 32.44 -31.72
CA VAL A 50 20.60 31.24 -32.55
C VAL A 50 21.98 30.60 -32.39
N MET A 51 22.07 29.50 -31.66
CA MET A 51 23.23 28.62 -31.72
C MET A 51 23.03 27.67 -32.90
N ALA A 52 23.81 27.88 -33.96
CA ALA A 52 23.90 26.97 -35.08
C ALA A 52 24.38 25.60 -34.59
N THR A 53 23.60 24.57 -34.86
CA THR A 53 23.95 23.17 -34.66
C THR A 53 25.01 22.76 -35.69
N ALA A 54 26.28 22.69 -35.28
CA ALA A 54 27.26 21.90 -35.99
C ALA A 54 27.21 20.47 -35.42
N PHE A 55 26.56 19.58 -36.15
CA PHE A 55 26.61 18.14 -35.93
C PHE A 55 28.06 17.66 -36.10
N PRO A 56 28.70 17.02 -35.10
CA PRO A 56 29.92 16.28 -35.34
C PRO A 56 29.56 14.91 -35.92
N THR A 57 30.02 14.65 -37.14
CA THR A 57 30.04 13.33 -37.78
C THR A 57 30.87 12.35 -36.93
N PRO A 58 30.48 11.07 -36.78
CA PRO A 58 31.22 10.12 -35.95
C PRO A 58 32.58 9.81 -36.57
N GLY A 59 33.65 10.25 -35.92
CA GLY A 59 34.99 9.76 -36.14
C GLY A 59 35.10 8.32 -35.62
N ARG A 60 35.24 7.38 -36.53
CA ARG A 60 35.66 6.01 -36.25
C ARG A 60 37.16 6.06 -35.93
N LEU A 61 37.55 5.83 -34.68
CA LEU A 61 38.94 5.59 -34.32
C LEU A 61 39.03 4.40 -33.37
N GLU A 62 39.48 3.32 -34.00
CA GLU A 62 40.22 2.15 -33.52
C GLU A 62 40.57 2.07 -32.04
N GLU A 63 40.16 0.92 -31.51
CA GLU A 63 40.56 0.16 -30.34
C GLU A 63 42.03 0.33 -29.92
N ASP A 64 42.24 0.73 -28.66
CA ASP A 64 43.40 0.33 -27.86
C ASP A 64 43.00 0.33 -26.37
N ALA A 65 42.52 -0.82 -25.91
CA ALA A 65 42.18 -1.07 -24.51
C ALA A 65 43.35 -1.76 -23.79
N LYS A 66 44.08 -1.02 -22.96
CA LYS A 66 44.88 -1.60 -21.87
C LYS A 66 45.02 -0.62 -20.71
N GLY A 67 44.37 -0.94 -19.59
CA GLY A 67 44.45 -0.15 -18.37
C GLY A 67 43.50 -0.66 -17.31
N ASP A 68 43.98 -1.68 -16.58
CA ASP A 68 43.41 -2.21 -15.35
C ASP A 68 43.20 -1.09 -14.31
N ALA A 69 41.95 -0.89 -13.91
CA ALA A 69 41.60 -0.15 -12.71
C ALA A 69 40.28 -0.73 -12.17
N THR A 70 40.41 -1.46 -11.07
CA THR A 70 39.33 -1.94 -10.21
C THR A 70 38.39 -0.78 -9.91
N SER A 71 37.24 -0.76 -10.58
CA SER A 71 36.21 0.24 -10.36
C SER A 71 35.10 -0.43 -9.57
N ASP A 72 35.08 -0.18 -8.25
CA ASP A 72 33.91 -0.27 -7.38
C ASP A 72 32.87 0.78 -7.82
N LYS A 73 32.50 0.72 -9.11
CA LYS A 73 31.46 1.56 -9.68
C LYS A 73 30.18 0.79 -9.47
N MET A 74 29.54 1.10 -8.34
CA MET A 74 28.10 0.90 -8.17
C MET A 74 27.42 1.56 -9.39
N LEU A 75 27.19 0.74 -10.40
CA LEU A 75 26.66 1.15 -11.69
C LEU A 75 25.17 1.41 -11.41
N PHE A 76 24.80 2.67 -11.18
CA PHE A 76 23.40 3.07 -11.23
C PHE A 76 22.95 2.93 -12.69
N THR A 77 22.59 1.71 -13.06
CA THR A 77 21.86 1.36 -14.26
C THR A 77 20.51 2.07 -14.25
N SER A 78 19.93 2.28 -15.44
CA SER A 78 18.53 2.63 -15.59
C SER A 78 17.68 1.80 -14.61
N PRO A 79 16.63 2.37 -13.97
CA PRO A 79 15.83 1.64 -13.02
C PRO A 79 15.41 0.28 -13.60
N ASP A 80 15.67 -0.79 -12.87
CA ASP A 80 15.16 -2.10 -13.22
C ASP A 80 13.63 -1.98 -13.34
N LYS A 81 13.04 -2.47 -14.43
CA LYS A 81 11.59 -2.51 -14.65
C LYS A 81 10.82 -3.07 -13.43
N THR A 82 11.46 -3.96 -12.68
CA THR A 82 10.95 -4.51 -11.42
C THR A 82 10.88 -3.45 -10.31
N GLU A 83 11.94 -2.64 -10.15
CA GLU A 83 11.97 -1.55 -9.18
C GLU A 83 10.92 -0.49 -9.52
N GLU A 84 10.78 -0.11 -10.80
CA GLU A 84 9.76 0.85 -11.23
C GLU A 84 8.34 0.36 -10.90
N LEU A 85 8.08 -0.92 -11.18
CA LEU A 85 6.77 -1.51 -10.92
C LEU A 85 6.47 -1.59 -9.42
N ILE A 86 7.46 -1.93 -8.58
CA ILE A 86 7.29 -1.91 -7.12
C ILE A 86 7.01 -0.49 -6.62
N LYS A 87 7.74 0.52 -7.11
CA LYS A 87 7.50 1.93 -6.75
C LYS A 87 6.10 2.39 -7.16
N TYR A 88 5.64 2.00 -8.35
CA TYR A 88 4.30 2.30 -8.82
C TYR A 88 3.23 1.73 -7.88
N ILE A 89 3.36 0.45 -7.51
CA ILE A 89 2.43 -0.21 -6.59
C ILE A 89 2.44 0.48 -5.22
N LEU A 90 3.63 0.77 -4.66
CA LEU A 90 3.78 1.48 -3.39
C LEU A 90 3.10 2.86 -3.41
N GLY A 91 3.23 3.61 -4.51
CA GLY A 91 2.56 4.90 -4.67
C GLY A 91 1.03 4.77 -4.60
N LYS A 92 0.47 3.75 -5.25
CA LYS A 92 -0.98 3.47 -5.22
C LYS A 92 -1.46 3.03 -3.84
N ILE A 93 -0.72 2.13 -3.17
CA ILE A 93 -1.04 1.70 -1.79
C ILE A 93 -0.99 2.89 -0.83
N SER A 94 0.01 3.75 -0.94
CA SER A 94 0.14 4.94 -0.09
C SER A 94 -1.05 5.89 -0.25
N ALA A 95 -1.51 6.10 -1.49
CA ALA A 95 -2.72 6.88 -1.75
C ALA A 95 -3.98 6.26 -1.13
N MET A 96 -4.16 4.94 -1.28
CA MET A 96 -5.30 4.23 -0.67
C MET A 96 -5.26 4.27 0.85
N ARG A 97 -4.07 4.06 1.45
CA ARG A 97 -3.90 4.12 2.90
C ARG A 97 -4.23 5.51 3.41
N LYS A 98 -3.70 6.56 2.78
CA LYS A 98 -4.00 7.95 3.14
C LYS A 98 -5.51 8.21 3.16
N GLU A 99 -6.22 7.80 2.11
CA GLU A 99 -7.68 7.93 2.02
C GLU A 99 -8.41 7.20 3.16
N MET A 100 -8.01 5.96 3.46
CA MET A 100 -8.58 5.21 4.60
C MET A 100 -8.29 5.88 5.95
N CYS A 101 -7.10 6.44 6.13
CA CYS A 101 -6.73 7.13 7.36
C CYS A 101 -7.53 8.40 7.58
N GLU A 102 -7.71 9.20 6.53
CA GLU A 102 -8.47 10.44 6.57
C GLU A 102 -9.95 10.17 6.87
N LYS A 103 -10.50 9.05 6.37
CA LYS A 103 -11.91 8.69 6.59
C LYS A 103 -12.19 8.06 7.96
N TYR A 104 -11.23 7.31 8.54
CA TYR A 104 -11.50 6.44 9.70
C TYR A 104 -10.67 6.75 10.96
N GLU A 105 -9.92 7.86 10.99
CA GLU A 105 -9.16 8.45 12.12
C GLU A 105 -8.12 7.55 12.83
N LYS A 106 -8.11 6.23 12.59
CA LYS A 106 -7.27 5.22 13.26
C LYS A 106 -6.47 4.40 12.27
N CYS A 107 -5.41 4.99 11.74
CA CYS A 107 -4.44 4.26 10.91
C CYS A 107 -3.27 3.67 11.70
N GLU A 108 -3.01 4.19 12.90
CA GLU A 108 -2.14 3.54 13.86
C GLU A 108 -2.93 2.46 14.61
N ASN A 109 -2.90 1.25 14.07
CA ASN A 109 -3.44 0.09 14.77
C ASN A 109 -2.32 -0.61 15.52
N SER A 110 -2.57 -0.90 16.79
CA SER A 110 -1.67 -1.63 17.67
C SER A 110 -1.64 -3.12 17.30
N LYS A 111 -0.67 -3.88 17.83
CA LYS A 111 -0.51 -5.32 17.55
C LYS A 111 -1.74 -6.13 17.98
N GLU A 112 -2.50 -5.65 18.97
CA GLU A 112 -3.74 -6.28 19.41
C GLU A 112 -4.79 -6.34 18.29
N VAL A 113 -4.90 -5.29 17.48
CA VAL A 113 -5.85 -5.21 16.36
C VAL A 113 -5.54 -6.25 15.27
N LEU A 114 -4.28 -6.59 15.03
CA LEU A 114 -3.90 -7.66 14.10
C LEU A 114 -4.34 -9.04 14.59
N ALA A 115 -4.19 -9.31 15.89
CA ALA A 115 -4.54 -10.59 16.50
C ALA A 115 -6.06 -10.83 16.48
N GLU A 116 -6.86 -9.79 16.70
CA GLU A 116 -8.33 -9.88 16.64
C GLU A 116 -8.86 -10.15 15.21
N ASN A 117 -8.08 -9.83 14.18
CA ASN A 117 -8.51 -9.92 12.78
C ASN A 117 -8.19 -11.25 12.10
N ASN A 118 -7.46 -12.17 12.75
CA ASN A 118 -7.10 -13.51 12.24
C ASN A 118 -6.54 -13.52 10.80
N LEU A 119 -5.83 -12.45 10.40
CA LEU A 119 -5.22 -12.36 9.07
C LEU A 119 -3.85 -13.04 9.06
N ASN A 120 -3.64 -13.97 8.13
CA ASN A 120 -2.33 -14.58 7.92
C ASN A 120 -1.60 -13.86 6.76
N LEU A 121 -1.14 -12.64 7.02
CA LEU A 121 -0.53 -11.79 6.00
C LEU A 121 0.93 -12.20 5.73
N PRO A 122 1.36 -12.24 4.45
CA PRO A 122 2.74 -12.52 4.10
C PRO A 122 3.71 -11.51 4.74
N LYS A 123 4.77 -12.04 5.34
CA LYS A 123 5.88 -11.27 5.93
C LYS A 123 7.23 -11.83 5.52
N MET A 124 8.26 -10.99 5.52
CA MET A 124 9.64 -11.41 5.35
C MET A 124 10.22 -11.89 6.69
N ALA A 125 11.07 -12.92 6.65
CA ALA A 125 11.82 -13.45 7.78
C ALA A 125 13.29 -13.69 7.39
N GLU A 126 14.19 -13.76 8.37
CA GLU A 126 15.64 -13.88 8.12
C GLU A 126 15.98 -15.08 7.21
N LYS A 127 15.31 -16.22 7.45
CA LYS A 127 15.44 -17.44 6.65
C LYS A 127 15.11 -17.28 5.16
N ASP A 128 14.41 -16.21 4.78
CA ASP A 128 14.03 -15.97 3.39
C ASP A 128 15.21 -15.39 2.59
N GLY A 129 16.29 -14.95 3.25
CA GLY A 129 17.50 -14.47 2.59
C GLY A 129 17.35 -13.12 1.89
N CYS A 130 16.36 -12.32 2.27
CA CYS A 130 16.13 -10.98 1.69
C CYS A 130 16.80 -9.83 2.43
N PHE A 131 17.40 -10.09 3.60
CA PHE A 131 18.11 -9.09 4.38
C PHE A 131 19.59 -9.07 3.99
N GLN A 132 20.28 -7.95 4.23
CA GLN A 132 21.71 -7.81 3.92
C GLN A 132 22.55 -8.92 4.59
N SER A 133 22.29 -9.20 5.86
CA SER A 133 22.84 -10.36 6.55
C SER A 133 22.12 -11.63 6.09
N GLY A 134 22.88 -12.62 5.62
CA GLY A 134 22.32 -13.88 5.14
C GLY A 134 21.60 -13.76 3.79
N PHE A 135 21.94 -12.74 2.99
CA PHE A 135 21.33 -12.55 1.67
C PHE A 135 21.53 -13.78 0.77
N ASN A 136 20.44 -14.22 0.16
CA ASN A 136 20.45 -15.28 -0.85
C ASN A 136 19.42 -14.94 -1.92
N GLN A 137 19.91 -14.62 -3.12
CA GLN A 137 19.10 -14.18 -4.24
C GLN A 137 18.01 -15.18 -4.62
N GLU A 138 18.29 -16.48 -4.59
CA GLU A 138 17.36 -17.52 -5.02
C GLU A 138 16.21 -17.69 -4.01
N THR A 139 16.52 -17.82 -2.72
CA THR A 139 15.48 -17.93 -1.69
C THR A 139 14.69 -16.63 -1.55
N CYS A 140 15.35 -15.48 -1.70
CA CYS A 140 14.69 -14.20 -1.60
C CYS A 140 13.73 -13.97 -2.76
N LEU A 141 14.16 -14.20 -4.00
CA LEU A 141 13.30 -14.05 -5.17
C LEU A 141 12.10 -15.00 -5.09
N MET A 142 12.32 -16.24 -4.63
CA MET A 142 11.26 -17.20 -4.35
C MET A 142 10.28 -16.66 -3.31
N ARG A 143 10.77 -16.11 -2.19
CA ARG A 143 9.91 -15.56 -1.13
C ARG A 143 9.10 -14.37 -1.62
N ILE A 144 9.72 -13.40 -2.32
CA ILE A 144 9.04 -12.23 -2.88
C ILE A 144 7.90 -12.71 -3.79
N THR A 145 8.21 -13.60 -4.72
CA THR A 145 7.23 -14.11 -5.69
C THR A 145 6.07 -14.83 -5.00
N THR A 146 6.35 -15.76 -4.08
CA THR A 146 5.32 -16.51 -3.35
C THR A 146 4.49 -15.60 -2.45
N GLY A 147 5.09 -14.62 -1.78
CA GLY A 147 4.35 -13.66 -0.96
C GLY A 147 3.41 -12.78 -1.77
N LEU A 148 3.81 -12.32 -2.96
CA LEU A 148 2.91 -11.57 -3.85
C LEU A 148 1.75 -12.42 -4.39
N VAL A 149 2.00 -13.71 -4.61
CA VAL A 149 0.96 -14.69 -4.96
C VAL A 149 -0.02 -14.87 -3.79
N GLU A 150 0.48 -15.04 -2.56
CA GLU A 150 -0.32 -15.09 -1.34
C GLU A 150 -1.13 -13.79 -1.13
N PHE A 151 -0.61 -12.63 -1.56
CA PHE A 151 -1.35 -11.37 -1.49
C PHE A 151 -2.55 -11.28 -2.44
N GLN A 152 -2.63 -12.09 -3.49
CA GLN A 152 -3.71 -11.98 -4.50
C GLN A 152 -5.10 -12.10 -3.88
N ILE A 153 -5.32 -13.01 -2.94
CA ILE A 153 -6.61 -13.16 -2.27
C ILE A 153 -7.00 -11.94 -1.43
N TYR A 154 -6.02 -11.28 -0.80
CA TYR A 154 -6.26 -10.07 -0.05
C TYR A 154 -6.55 -8.90 -1.00
N LEU A 155 -5.95 -8.87 -2.19
CA LEU A 155 -6.29 -7.90 -3.22
C LEU A 155 -7.70 -8.12 -3.79
N ASP A 156 -8.13 -9.37 -3.94
CA ASP A 156 -9.52 -9.70 -4.34
C ASP A 156 -10.52 -9.23 -3.26
N TYR A 157 -10.18 -9.40 -1.98
CA TYR A 157 -10.95 -8.82 -0.87
C TYR A 157 -11.03 -7.29 -0.97
N LEU A 158 -9.91 -6.60 -1.21
CA LEU A 158 -9.90 -5.15 -1.39
C LEU A 158 -10.77 -4.72 -2.58
N GLN A 159 -10.75 -5.46 -3.69
CA GLN A 159 -11.58 -5.13 -4.87
C GLN A 159 -13.08 -5.16 -4.56
N LYS A 160 -13.49 -6.10 -3.68
CA LYS A 160 -14.87 -6.23 -3.22
C LYS A 160 -15.25 -5.14 -2.21
N GLU A 161 -14.41 -4.94 -1.20
CA GLU A 161 -14.78 -4.18 0.01
C GLU A 161 -14.29 -2.72 0.04
N TYR A 162 -13.31 -2.34 -0.78
CA TYR A 162 -12.82 -0.96 -0.86
C TYR A 162 -13.81 -0.11 -1.67
N GLU A 163 -14.58 0.72 -0.96
CA GLU A 163 -15.64 1.56 -1.53
C GLU A 163 -15.15 2.85 -2.19
N SER A 164 -13.92 3.24 -1.85
CA SER A 164 -13.24 4.44 -2.26
C SER A 164 -12.76 4.35 -3.73
N ASN A 165 -11.66 5.00 -4.12
CA ASN A 165 -11.13 4.92 -5.49
C ASN A 165 -10.76 3.48 -5.91
N LYS A 166 -11.71 2.76 -6.53
CA LYS A 166 -11.53 1.40 -7.06
C LYS A 166 -10.47 1.30 -8.16
N GLY A 167 -10.21 2.39 -8.88
CA GLY A 167 -9.16 2.44 -9.90
C GLY A 167 -7.76 2.24 -9.31
N ASN A 168 -7.52 2.65 -8.06
CA ASN A 168 -6.26 2.36 -7.38
C ASN A 168 -6.14 0.88 -7.01
N VAL A 169 -7.22 0.23 -6.57
CA VAL A 169 -7.22 -1.21 -6.26
C VAL A 169 -6.93 -2.03 -7.51
N GLU A 170 -7.62 -1.73 -8.61
CA GLU A 170 -7.43 -2.40 -9.90
C GLU A 170 -5.99 -2.22 -10.40
N ALA A 171 -5.44 -1.01 -10.32
CA ALA A 171 -4.06 -0.74 -10.68
C ALA A 171 -3.07 -1.56 -9.84
N VAL A 172 -3.28 -1.65 -8.52
CA VAL A 172 -2.45 -2.48 -7.63
C VAL A 172 -2.55 -3.95 -8.03
N GLN A 173 -3.75 -4.47 -8.30
CA GLN A 173 -3.95 -5.87 -8.67
C GLN A 173 -3.28 -6.23 -10.00
N ILE A 174 -3.47 -5.42 -11.05
CA ILE A 174 -2.85 -5.60 -12.36
C ILE A 174 -1.33 -5.53 -12.25
N SER A 175 -0.81 -4.48 -11.60
CA SER A 175 0.64 -4.30 -11.46
C SER A 175 1.28 -5.39 -10.60
N THR A 176 0.58 -5.90 -9.56
CA THR A 176 1.08 -7.02 -8.76
C THR A 176 1.15 -8.30 -9.59
N LYS A 177 0.15 -8.58 -10.44
CA LYS A 177 0.19 -9.71 -11.37
C LYS A 177 1.36 -9.59 -12.35
N ALA A 178 1.57 -8.41 -12.93
CA ALA A 178 2.71 -8.14 -13.80
C ALA A 178 4.06 -8.30 -13.08
N LEU A 179 4.15 -7.88 -11.82
CA LEU A 179 5.34 -8.04 -10.99
C LEU A 179 5.65 -9.51 -10.73
N ILE A 180 4.65 -10.32 -10.37
CA ILE A 180 4.80 -11.77 -10.20
C ILE A 180 5.37 -12.41 -11.47
N GLN A 181 4.82 -12.07 -12.65
CA GLN A 181 5.32 -12.62 -13.92
C GLN A 181 6.77 -12.21 -14.19
N THR A 182 7.11 -10.94 -13.95
CA THR A 182 8.48 -10.44 -14.14
C THR A 182 9.46 -11.13 -13.20
N LEU A 183 9.11 -11.34 -11.93
CA LEU A 183 9.96 -12.00 -10.94
C LEU A 183 10.15 -13.49 -11.24
N ARG A 184 9.11 -14.19 -11.73
CA ARG A 184 9.22 -15.59 -12.18
C ARG A 184 10.22 -15.75 -13.30
N GLN A 185 10.25 -14.83 -14.26
CA GLN A 185 11.20 -14.83 -15.37
C GLN A 185 12.65 -14.63 -14.91
N LYS A 186 12.89 -13.98 -13.77
CA LYS A 186 14.22 -13.83 -13.17
C LYS A 186 14.70 -15.06 -12.41
N GLY A 187 13.80 -15.98 -12.06
CA GLY A 187 14.14 -17.19 -11.32
C GLY A 187 14.78 -18.26 -12.22
N LYS A 188 15.64 -19.10 -11.64
CA LYS A 188 16.30 -20.21 -12.35
C LYS A 188 15.33 -21.28 -12.89
N ASN A 189 14.07 -21.27 -12.43
CA ASN A 189 13.01 -22.20 -12.84
C ASN A 189 11.65 -21.48 -12.89
N PRO A 190 11.31 -20.77 -13.98
CA PRO A 190 10.09 -19.96 -14.07
C PRO A 190 8.79 -20.77 -13.87
N ASP A 191 8.83 -22.08 -14.18
CA ASP A 191 7.65 -22.96 -14.18
C ASP A 191 7.35 -23.62 -12.82
N LYS A 192 8.28 -23.56 -11.84
CA LYS A 192 8.09 -24.15 -10.50
C LYS A 192 7.33 -23.25 -9.53
N ALA A 193 6.96 -22.04 -9.94
CA ALA A 193 6.23 -21.11 -9.09
C ALA A 193 4.82 -21.64 -8.82
N THR A 194 4.61 -22.17 -7.62
CA THR A 194 3.36 -22.77 -7.16
C THR A 194 2.18 -21.85 -7.46
N THR A 195 1.30 -22.29 -8.35
CA THR A 195 -0.01 -21.69 -8.57
C THR A 195 -0.82 -21.89 -7.28
N PRO A 196 -1.39 -20.83 -6.67
CA PRO A 196 -2.18 -21.00 -5.47
C PRO A 196 -3.41 -21.85 -5.82
N ASN A 197 -3.75 -22.79 -4.94
CA ASN A 197 -4.90 -23.68 -5.13
C ASN A 197 -6.20 -22.85 -5.07
N PRO A 198 -6.99 -22.76 -6.15
CA PRO A 198 -8.19 -21.91 -6.21
C PRO A 198 -9.25 -22.32 -5.17
N THR A 199 -9.28 -23.60 -4.76
CA THR A 199 -10.27 -24.10 -3.79
C THR A 199 -10.00 -23.59 -2.36
N THR A 200 -8.74 -23.32 -2.00
CA THR A 200 -8.39 -22.76 -0.69
C THR A 200 -8.75 -21.26 -0.59
N ASN A 201 -8.84 -20.58 -1.74
CA ASN A 201 -9.07 -19.15 -1.80
C ASN A 201 -10.54 -18.76 -1.51
N ALA A 202 -11.51 -19.52 -2.02
CA ALA A 202 -12.94 -19.21 -1.77
C ALA A 202 -13.29 -19.23 -0.27
N GLY A 203 -12.90 -20.29 0.44
CA GLY A 203 -13.15 -20.41 1.87
C GLY A 203 -12.38 -19.42 2.75
N LEU A 204 -11.22 -18.93 2.28
CA LEU A 204 -10.49 -17.86 2.99
C LEU A 204 -11.16 -16.49 2.75
N LEU A 205 -11.66 -16.22 1.55
CA LEU A 205 -12.39 -14.98 1.25
C LEU A 205 -13.68 -14.88 2.08
N ASP A 206 -14.39 -15.99 2.28
CA ASP A 206 -15.57 -16.05 3.14
C ASP A 206 -15.22 -15.77 4.62
N LYS A 207 -14.05 -16.22 5.09
CA LYS A 207 -13.54 -15.89 6.44
C LYS A 207 -13.11 -14.43 6.57
N LEU A 208 -12.75 -13.78 5.46
CA LEU A 208 -12.40 -12.35 5.45
C LEU A 208 -13.64 -11.45 5.53
N GLN A 209 -14.80 -11.92 5.05
CA GLN A 209 -16.05 -11.16 5.12
C GLN A 209 -16.45 -10.90 6.58
N SER A 210 -16.73 -9.64 6.89
CA SER A 210 -17.26 -9.23 8.18
C SER A 210 -18.49 -8.36 7.93
N GLN A 211 -19.54 -8.55 8.74
CA GLN A 211 -20.70 -7.67 8.69
C GLN A 211 -20.47 -6.36 9.46
N ASN A 212 -19.45 -6.30 10.31
CA ASN A 212 -19.11 -5.10 11.05
C ASN A 212 -18.22 -4.19 10.18
N GLU A 213 -18.69 -2.98 9.91
CA GLU A 213 -17.99 -2.01 9.06
C GLU A 213 -16.63 -1.59 9.66
N TRP A 214 -16.54 -1.41 10.97
CA TRP A 214 -15.28 -1.11 11.64
C TRP A 214 -14.25 -2.24 11.45
N MET A 215 -14.68 -3.49 11.57
CA MET A 215 -13.83 -4.65 11.31
C MET A 215 -13.40 -4.72 9.84
N LYS A 216 -14.31 -4.45 8.90
CA LYS A 216 -14.01 -4.39 7.46
C LYS A 216 -12.92 -3.36 7.17
N ASN A 217 -13.10 -2.13 7.65
CA ASN A 217 -12.15 -1.05 7.40
C ASN A 217 -10.79 -1.31 8.08
N THR A 218 -10.82 -1.91 9.27
CA THR A 218 -9.61 -2.37 9.96
C THR A 218 -8.84 -3.39 9.13
N LYS A 219 -9.51 -4.42 8.59
CA LYS A 219 -8.86 -5.41 7.70
C LYS A 219 -8.24 -4.76 6.47
N ILE A 220 -8.94 -3.82 5.83
CA ILE A 220 -8.43 -3.06 4.68
C ILE A 220 -7.11 -2.34 5.06
N ILE A 221 -7.09 -1.59 6.16
CA ILE A 221 -5.90 -0.87 6.63
C ILE A 221 -4.74 -1.83 6.90
N LEU A 222 -5.01 -2.95 7.57
CA LEU A 222 -3.99 -3.96 7.90
C LEU A 222 -3.40 -4.61 6.65
N ILE A 223 -4.24 -4.95 5.67
CA ILE A 223 -3.80 -5.53 4.38
C ILE A 223 -2.91 -4.52 3.64
N LEU A 224 -3.35 -3.27 3.51
CA LEU A 224 -2.60 -2.23 2.81
C LEU A 224 -1.23 -2.00 3.45
N ARG A 225 -1.19 -1.89 4.77
CA ARG A 225 0.07 -1.73 5.53
C ARG A 225 0.99 -2.93 5.34
N SER A 226 0.49 -4.15 5.49
CA SER A 226 1.32 -5.35 5.36
C SER A 226 1.87 -5.51 3.94
N LEU A 227 1.09 -5.16 2.91
CA LEU A 227 1.54 -5.19 1.53
C LEU A 227 2.61 -4.11 1.27
N GLU A 228 2.42 -2.90 1.81
CA GLU A 228 3.42 -1.83 1.75
C GLU A 228 4.74 -2.27 2.39
N ASP A 229 4.70 -2.80 3.62
CA ASP A 229 5.88 -3.27 4.34
C ASP A 229 6.60 -4.37 3.53
N PHE A 230 5.85 -5.36 3.03
CA PHE A 230 6.38 -6.44 2.21
C PHE A 230 7.06 -5.93 0.94
N LEU A 231 6.44 -4.98 0.24
CA LEU A 231 7.00 -4.38 -0.99
C LEU A 231 8.21 -3.48 -0.70
N GLN A 232 8.26 -2.79 0.44
CA GLN A 232 9.43 -2.02 0.84
C GLN A 232 10.64 -2.94 1.10
N PHE A 233 10.45 -4.07 1.79
CA PHE A 233 11.50 -5.08 1.94
C PHE A 233 11.90 -5.67 0.60
N SER A 234 10.93 -5.99 -0.25
CA SER A 234 11.18 -6.51 -1.60
C SER A 234 12.00 -5.54 -2.43
N LEU A 235 11.67 -4.24 -2.42
CA LEU A 235 12.40 -3.21 -3.14
C LEU A 235 13.86 -3.11 -2.67
N ARG A 236 14.10 -3.18 -1.36
CA ARG A 236 15.47 -3.18 -0.81
C ARG A 236 16.25 -4.40 -1.27
N ALA A 237 15.63 -5.58 -1.27
CA ALA A 237 16.25 -6.81 -1.74
C ALA A 237 16.54 -6.78 -3.24
N ILE A 238 15.62 -6.28 -4.06
CA ILE A 238 15.80 -6.14 -5.52
C ILE A 238 16.98 -5.23 -5.87
N ARG A 239 17.24 -4.19 -5.07
CA ARG A 239 18.37 -3.26 -5.31
C ARG A 239 19.75 -3.85 -5.03
N ILE A 240 19.81 -4.96 -4.30
CA ILE A 240 21.07 -5.67 -3.98
C ILE A 240 21.20 -6.99 -4.75
N MET A 241 20.18 -7.37 -5.54
CA MET A 241 20.23 -8.45 -6.52
C MET A 241 20.91 -7.98 -7.80
#